data_AF-A0A1G2VVQ5-F1
#
_entry.id   AF-A0A1G2VVQ5-F1
#
_cell.length_a   1.000
_cell.length_b   1.000
_cell.length_c   1.000
_cell.angle_alpha   90.00
_cell.angle_beta   90.00
_cell.angle_gamma   90.00
#
_symmetry.space_group_name_H-M   'P 1'
#
loop_
_entity.id
_entity.type
_entity.pdbx_description
1 polymer ?
#
loop_
_entity_poly.entity_id
_entity_poly.type
_entity_poly.pdbx_seq_one_letter_code
_entity_poly.pdbx_strand_id
1 'polypeptide(L)' 'MHNPAEFLRACNDGRVWLHCSRCNEAKQFNRVEHLDSIENPTYWGPEPWWHDTRVFKCPDCGSTQQSTMHVQD' A
#
# COMPACT_ATOMS: atom_id res chain seq x y z
N MET A 1 -3.50 -8.37 -9.77
CA MET A 1 -3.95 -7.33 -10.72
C MET A 1 -3.08 -7.40 -11.95
N HIS A 2 -3.68 -7.38 -13.14
CA HIS A 2 -2.92 -7.60 -14.38
C HIS A 2 -2.65 -6.31 -15.16
N ASN A 3 -3.26 -5.18 -14.78
CA ASN A 3 -3.00 -3.89 -15.43
C ASN A 3 -3.07 -2.71 -14.44
N PRO A 4 -2.43 -1.56 -14.77
CA PRO A 4 -2.40 -0.39 -13.90
C PRO A 4 -3.78 0.25 -13.70
N ALA A 5 -4.69 0.12 -14.68
CA ALA A 5 -6.02 0.73 -14.61
C ALA A 5 -6.91 0.08 -13.53
N GLU A 6 -6.76 -1.22 -13.29
CA GLU A 6 -7.40 -1.93 -12.16
C GLU A 6 -6.90 -1.42 -10.82
N PHE A 7 -5.58 -1.22 -10.69
CA PHE A 7 -4.99 -0.70 -9.46
C PHE A 7 -5.46 0.72 -9.16
N LEU A 8 -5.44 1.61 -10.16
CA LEU A 8 -5.92 2.99 -9.99
C LEU A 8 -7.40 3.03 -9.58
N ARG A 9 -8.24 2.17 -10.17
CA ARG A 9 -9.64 2.02 -9.75
C ARG A 9 -9.75 1.53 -8.31
N ALA A 10 -8.98 0.52 -7.91
CA ALA A 10 -8.98 0.04 -6.54
C ALA A 10 -8.50 1.10 -5.52
N CYS A 11 -7.51 1.94 -5.87
CA CYS A 11 -7.12 3.08 -5.04
C CYS A 11 -8.29 4.06 -4.88
N ASN A 12 -8.95 4.42 -5.98
CA ASN A 12 -10.11 5.32 -5.96
C ASN A 12 -11.28 4.75 -5.15
N ASP A 13 -11.53 3.45 -5.26
CA ASP A 13 -12.59 2.74 -4.54
C ASP A 13 -12.23 2.47 -3.07
N GLY A 14 -11.01 2.79 -2.63
CA GLY A 14 -10.54 2.50 -1.27
C GLY A 14 -10.34 1.02 -0.97
N ARG A 15 -10.07 0.20 -1.99
CA ARG A 15 -9.84 -1.25 -1.88
C ARG A 15 -8.37 -1.63 -1.73
N VAL A 16 -7.50 -0.64 -1.55
CA VAL A 16 -6.08 -0.84 -1.27
C VAL A 16 -5.83 -0.74 0.23
N TRP A 17 -5.04 -1.66 0.75
CA TRP A 17 -4.78 -1.87 2.16
C TRP A 17 -3.28 -2.02 2.42
N LEU A 18 -2.87 -1.59 3.61
CA LEU A 18 -1.52 -1.71 4.15
C LEU A 18 -1.60 -2.53 5.43
N HIS A 19 -0.66 -3.46 5.63
CA HIS A 19 -0.64 -4.26 6.85
C HIS A 19 0.15 -3.54 7.95
N CYS A 20 -0.47 -3.37 9.11
CA CYS A 20 0.18 -2.90 10.31
C CYS A 20 0.63 -4.09 11.15
N SER A 21 1.95 -4.33 11.25
CA SER A 21 2.51 -5.46 12.00
C SER A 21 2.33 -5.34 13.52
N ARG A 22 2.25 -4.10 14.04
CA ARG A 22 1.99 -3.82 15.46
C ARG A 22 0.56 -4.15 15.88
N CYS A 23 -0.41 -3.81 15.03
CA CYS A 23 -1.83 -4.13 15.27
C CYS A 23 -2.18 -5.54 14.79
N ASN A 24 -1.34 -6.14 13.95
CA ASN A 24 -1.62 -7.34 13.18
C ASN A 24 -2.92 -7.23 12.36
N GLU A 25 -3.14 -6.06 11.74
CA GLU A 25 -4.38 -5.72 11.05
C GLU A 25 -4.14 -4.96 9.75
N ALA A 26 -5.07 -5.09 8.80
CA ALA A 26 -5.09 -4.29 7.59
C ALA A 26 -5.62 -2.87 7.88
N LYS A 27 -4.99 -1.87 7.27
CA LYS A 27 -5.35 -0.46 7.34
C LYS A 27 -5.60 0.06 5.94
N GLN A 28 -6.71 0.75 5.76
CA GLN A 28 -7.09 1.26 4.44
C GLN A 28 -6.07 2.31 3.99
N PHE A 29 -5.53 2.14 2.79
CA PHE A 29 -4.47 2.99 2.24
C PHE A 29 -4.86 4.48 2.26
N ASN A 30 -6.10 4.80 1.90
CA ASN A 30 -6.60 6.18 1.87
C ASN A 30 -6.81 6.82 3.26
N ARG A 31 -6.69 6.04 4.36
CA ARG A 31 -6.96 6.49 5.73
C ARG A 31 -5.74 6.55 6.63
N VAL A 32 -4.56 6.22 6.11
CA VAL A 32 -3.31 6.33 6.88
C VAL A 32 -2.55 7.60 6.50
N GLU A 33 -1.70 8.07 7.41
CA GLU A 33 -0.74 9.13 7.11
C GLU A 33 0.45 8.52 6.37
N HIS A 34 0.71 9.01 5.15
CA HIS A 34 1.81 8.55 4.29
C HIS A 34 3.05 9.40 4.55
N LEU A 35 4.15 8.74 4.90
CA LEU A 35 5.41 9.40 5.22
C LEU A 35 6.39 9.30 4.06
N ASP A 36 6.46 8.15 3.39
CA ASP A 36 7.37 7.92 2.27
C ASP A 36 6.89 6.79 1.35
N SER A 37 7.47 6.71 0.16
CA SER A 37 7.26 5.65 -0.81
C SER A 37 8.60 5.08 -1.24
N ILE A 38 8.82 3.80 -0.95
CA ILE A 38 9.98 3.07 -1.45
C ILE A 38 9.56 2.47 -2.78
N GLU A 39 9.98 3.13 -3.85
CA GLU A 39 9.74 2.68 -5.22
C GLU A 39 10.35 1.30 -5.43
N ASN A 40 9.63 0.44 -6.15
CA ASN A 40 10.16 -0.82 -6.61
C ASN A 40 11.30 -0.51 -7.60
N PRO A 41 12.55 -0.94 -7.31
CA PRO A 41 13.71 -0.65 -8.17
C PRO A 41 13.56 -1.22 -9.59
N THR A 42 12.61 -2.14 -9.78
CA THR A 42 12.28 -2.78 -11.05
C THR A 42 11.10 -2.10 -11.74
N TYR A 43 11.17 -0.78 -11.96
CA TYR A 43 10.18 -0.06 -12.80
C TYR A 43 10.04 -0.67 -14.21
N TRP A 44 11.09 -1.36 -14.70
CA TRP A 44 11.11 -2.12 -15.95
C TRP A 44 11.15 -3.65 -15.75
N GLY A 45 10.92 -4.13 -14.52
CA GLY A 45 10.90 -5.55 -14.20
C GLY A 45 9.58 -6.24 -14.53
N PRO A 46 9.49 -7.56 -14.34
CA PRO A 46 8.26 -8.32 -14.53
C PRO A 46 7.19 -8.02 -13.46
N GLU A 47 7.61 -7.46 -12.32
CA GLU A 47 6.70 -7.08 -11.25
C GLU A 47 6.10 -5.69 -11.52
N PRO A 48 4.80 -5.48 -11.25
CA PRO A 48 4.18 -4.19 -11.49
C PRO A 48 4.77 -3.07 -10.63
N TRP A 49 5.01 -1.90 -11.24
CA TRP A 49 5.50 -0.72 -10.53
C TRP A 49 4.57 -0.27 -9.38
N TRP A 50 3.28 -0.63 -9.41
CA TRP A 50 2.34 -0.29 -8.33
C TRP A 50 2.39 -1.25 -7.12
N HIS A 51 3.36 -2.17 -7.07
CA HIS A 51 3.67 -3.00 -5.89
C HIS A 51 4.67 -2.32 -4.94
N ASP A 52 4.76 -0.99 -4.97
CA ASP A 52 5.67 -0.23 -4.11
C ASP A 52 5.41 -0.50 -2.61
N THR A 53 6.47 -0.29 -1.83
CA THR A 53 6.39 -0.35 -0.37
C THR A 53 6.10 1.04 0.17
N ARG A 54 5.09 1.16 1.03
CA ARG A 54 4.69 2.43 1.63
C ARG A 54 5.20 2.53 3.05
N VAL A 55 5.81 3.65 3.40
CA VAL A 55 6.10 4.02 4.78
C VAL A 55 4.95 4.88 5.28
N PHE A 56 4.26 4.41 6.32
CA PHE A 56 3.06 5.05 6.84
C PHE A 56 3.03 5.04 8.36
N LYS A 57 2.26 5.95 8.94
CA LYS A 57 1.94 5.95 10.36
C LYS A 57 0.58 5.29 10.58
N CYS A 58 0.55 4.26 11.40
CA CYS A 58 -0.71 3.59 11.75
C CYS A 58 -1.59 4.55 12.57
N PRO A 59 -2.88 4.74 12.22
CA PRO A 59 -3.77 5.63 12.95
C PRO A 59 -4.10 5.11 14.35
N ASP A 60 -4.09 3.78 14.56
CA ASP A 60 -4.53 3.19 15.83
C ASP A 60 -3.41 3.10 16.86
N CYS A 61 -2.23 2.61 16.46
CA CYS A 61 -1.10 2.42 17.37
C CYS A 61 -0.02 3.50 17.25
N GLY A 62 -0.18 4.46 16.33
CA GLY A 62 0.73 5.59 16.14
C GLY A 62 2.13 5.22 15.60
N SER A 63 2.41 3.95 15.34
CA SER A 63 3.74 3.50 14.91
C SER A 63 3.97 3.74 13.43
N THR A 64 5.16 4.23 13.11
CA THR A 64 5.71 4.27 11.75
C THR A 64 6.18 2.89 11.33
N GLN A 65 5.77 2.45 10.14
CA GLN A 65 6.14 1.15 9.59
C GLN A 65 6.04 1.13 8.07
N GLN A 66 6.54 0.06 7.47
CA GLN A 66 6.54 -0.15 6.04
C GLN A 66 5.69 -1.37 5.68
N SER A 67 4.90 -1.26 4.61
CA SER A 67 4.09 -2.37 4.10
C SER A 67 3.91 -2.25 2.59
N THR A 68 3.97 -3.39 1.91
CA THR A 68 3.57 -3.51 0.51
C THR A 68 2.06 -3.27 0.40
N MET A 69 1.64 -2.59 -0.66
CA MET A 69 0.23 -2.37 -0.92
C MET A 69 -0.45 -3.68 -1.33
N HIS A 70 -1.58 -3.99 -0.71
CA HIS A 70 -2.41 -5.15 -1.03
C HIS A 70 -3.78 -4.68 -1.51
N VAL A 71 -4.31 -5.30 -2.55
CA VAL A 71 -5.71 -5.11 -2.94
C VAL A 71 -6.53 -6.22 -2.33
N GLN A 72 -7.65 -5.86 -1.68
CA GLN A 72 -8.70 -6.82 -1.39
C GLN A 72 -9.68 -6.86 -2.56
N ASP A 73 -9.95 -8.06 -3.05
CA ASP A 73 -11.02 -8.34 -4.04
C ASP A 73 -12.41 -8.01 -3.47
#